data_AF-A0A3R7AAI6-F1
#
_entry.id   AF-A0A3R7AAI6-F1
#
_cell.length_a   1.000
_cell.length_b   1.000
_cell.length_c   1.000
_cell.angle_alpha   90.00
_cell.angle_beta   90.00
_cell.angle_gamma   90.00
#
_symmetry.space_group_name_H-M   'P 1'
#
loop_
_entity.id
_entity.type
_entity.pdbx_description
1 polymer ?
#
loop_
_entity_poly.entity_id
_entity_poly.type
_entity_poly.pdbx_seq_one_letter_code
_entity_poly.pdbx_strand_id
1 'polypeptide(L)'
;MSDGEENSRLLGLEIFQGGKCQPKDYHGMFTHAFFVDWFGDLFEELEKLQKYGVIIAMDNAKYHQGKPFGTPTGSMKKADMLAACATYGVEVDERSTRPVVWAALKDHIDRTVKSEVESMAMERGHLVAWTPPYHSDLQPIEMVWSDVKGKVGRQYTVTTSFEDVRVRLDAAFATLPSKTIYNCIGHTERKVAAMSLYLETLDEADGELGQCSSDDEGSVDNASEASSDDDE
;
A
#
# COMPACT_ATOMS: atom_id res chain seq x y z
N MET A 1 10.10 -14.86 0.28
CA MET A 1 10.88 -14.16 -0.77
C MET A 1 11.82 -13.15 -0.12
N SER A 2 12.84 -13.64 0.57
CA SER A 2 14.01 -12.84 0.93
C SER A 2 15.25 -13.53 0.38
N ASP A 3 16.26 -12.75 0.01
CA ASP A 3 17.53 -13.24 -0.53
C ASP A 3 18.45 -13.83 0.54
N GLY A 4 17.89 -14.21 1.69
CA GLY A 4 18.57 -14.87 2.80
C GLY A 4 18.91 -13.95 3.97
N GLU A 5 19.26 -14.58 5.10
CA GLU A 5 19.62 -13.87 6.33
C GLU A 5 20.81 -12.92 6.10
N GLU A 6 21.86 -13.37 5.43
CA GLU A 6 23.09 -12.61 5.18
C GLU A 6 22.91 -11.39 4.26
N ASN A 7 21.81 -11.33 3.51
CA ASN A 7 21.52 -10.22 2.62
C ASN A 7 20.54 -9.20 3.21
N SER A 8 19.91 -9.52 4.34
CA SER A 8 18.90 -8.69 5.01
C SER A 8 19.56 -7.51 5.75
N ARG A 9 19.72 -6.38 5.08
CA ARG A 9 20.44 -5.21 5.61
C ARG A 9 19.60 -3.93 5.53
N LEU A 10 20.02 -2.92 6.29
CA LEU A 10 19.45 -1.58 6.21
C LEU A 10 20.03 -0.84 4.99
N LEU A 11 19.17 -0.20 4.21
CA LEU A 11 19.50 0.60 3.03
C LEU A 11 18.88 1.99 3.15
N GLY A 12 19.49 3.00 2.55
CA GLY A 12 18.93 4.36 2.48
C GLY A 12 18.59 5.00 3.85
N LEU A 13 19.40 4.83 4.90
CA LEU A 13 19.09 5.44 6.20
C LEU A 13 19.36 6.95 6.20
N GLU A 14 18.31 7.76 6.36
CA GLU A 14 18.42 9.19 6.62
C GLU A 14 17.72 9.56 7.93
N ILE A 15 18.37 10.36 8.77
CA ILE A 15 17.88 10.72 10.11
C ILE A 15 17.83 12.24 10.24
N PHE A 16 16.61 12.73 10.39
CA PHE A 16 16.30 14.13 10.65
C PHE A 16 16.36 14.46 12.14
N GLN A 17 16.80 15.66 12.46
CA GLN A 17 16.73 16.22 13.80
C GLN A 17 16.02 17.56 13.74
N GLY A 18 14.87 17.67 14.42
CA GLY A 18 14.16 18.94 14.56
C GLY A 18 14.98 19.96 15.37
N GLY A 19 15.03 21.21 14.89
CA GLY A 19 15.74 22.33 15.51
C GLY A 19 14.84 23.49 15.93
N LYS A 20 15.41 24.48 16.65
CA LYS A 20 14.69 25.70 17.08
C LYS A 20 14.14 26.55 15.92
N CYS A 21 14.75 26.45 14.74
CA CYS A 21 14.38 27.18 13.51
C CYS A 21 13.91 26.24 12.38
N GLN A 22 13.65 24.97 12.69
CA GLN A 22 13.06 24.03 11.75
C GLN A 22 11.59 23.79 12.10
N PRO A 23 10.79 23.23 11.18
CA PRO A 23 9.44 22.81 11.50
C PRO A 23 9.46 21.93 12.76
N LYS A 24 8.63 22.29 13.76
CA LYS A 24 8.46 21.46 14.95
C LYS A 24 7.80 20.12 14.62
N ASP A 25 7.09 20.09 13.50
CA ASP A 25 6.45 18.92 12.93
C ASP A 25 7.33 18.32 11.84
N TYR A 26 7.63 17.03 11.97
CA TYR A 26 8.43 16.29 10.99
C TYR A 26 7.78 16.30 9.59
N HIS A 27 6.47 16.50 9.50
CA HIS A 27 5.77 16.67 8.22
C HIS A 27 6.23 17.91 7.43
N GLY A 28 6.88 18.88 8.07
CA GLY A 28 7.49 20.02 7.38
C GLY A 28 8.88 19.71 6.79
N MET A 29 9.52 18.62 7.22
CA MET A 29 10.85 18.20 6.74
C MET A 29 10.74 17.02 5.76
N PHE A 30 9.83 16.08 6.04
CA PHE A 30 9.59 14.91 5.21
C PHE A 30 8.48 15.19 4.18
N THR A 31 8.87 15.79 3.05
CA THR A 31 7.96 16.18 1.97
C THR A 31 7.89 15.11 0.88
N HIS A 32 6.88 15.18 -0.01
CA HIS A 32 6.80 14.30 -1.17
C HIS A 32 8.03 14.42 -2.09
N ALA A 33 8.50 15.63 -2.35
CA ALA A 33 9.68 15.87 -3.17
C ALA A 33 10.93 15.21 -2.56
N PHE A 34 11.15 15.44 -1.26
CA PHE A 34 12.24 14.77 -0.54
C PHE A 34 12.12 13.25 -0.64
N PHE A 35 10.91 12.70 -0.42
CA PHE A 35 10.70 11.26 -0.47
C PHE A 35 11.00 10.68 -1.86
N VAL A 36 10.58 11.36 -2.94
CA VAL A 36 10.87 10.94 -4.33
C VAL A 36 12.37 10.93 -4.60
N ASP A 37 13.09 11.97 -4.18
CA ASP A 37 14.56 12.04 -4.35
C ASP A 37 15.25 10.89 -3.60
N TRP A 38 14.90 10.71 -2.31
CA TRP A 38 15.41 9.61 -1.48
C TRP A 38 15.06 8.22 -2.04
N PHE A 39 13.87 8.07 -2.64
CA PHE A 39 13.46 6.83 -3.31
C PHE A 39 14.28 6.59 -4.59
N GLY A 40 14.73 7.66 -5.26
CA GLY A 40 15.71 7.60 -6.33
C GLY A 40 17.04 7.00 -5.88
N ASP A 41 17.57 7.48 -4.75
CA ASP A 41 18.83 6.99 -4.16
C ASP A 41 18.75 5.50 -3.80
N LEU A 42 17.59 5.04 -3.30
CA LEU A 42 17.33 3.61 -3.06
C LEU A 42 17.57 2.77 -4.32
N PHE A 43 17.13 3.23 -5.49
CA PHE A 43 17.37 2.50 -6.73
C PHE A 43 18.86 2.42 -7.09
N GLU A 44 19.61 3.50 -6.88
CA GLU A 44 21.06 3.46 -7.09
C GLU A 44 21.74 2.43 -6.18
N GLU A 45 21.28 2.31 -4.93
CA GLU A 45 21.76 1.28 -4.01
C GLU A 45 21.40 -0.14 -4.49
N LEU A 46 20.17 -0.36 -4.97
CA LEU A 46 19.74 -1.65 -5.51
C LEU A 46 20.56 -2.05 -6.74
N GLU A 47 20.85 -1.11 -7.64
CA GLU A 47 21.71 -1.34 -8.81
C GLU A 47 23.15 -1.68 -8.42
N LYS A 48 23.73 -0.97 -7.44
CA LYS A 48 25.06 -1.29 -6.89
C LYS A 48 25.10 -2.70 -6.29
N LEU A 49 23.99 -3.17 -5.72
CA LEU A 49 23.84 -4.53 -5.19
C LEU A 49 23.43 -5.57 -6.25
N GLN A 50 23.26 -5.16 -7.51
CA GLN A 50 22.79 -5.99 -8.62
C GLN A 50 21.47 -6.69 -8.32
N LYS A 51 20.55 -5.98 -7.66
CA LYS A 51 19.21 -6.47 -7.31
C LYS A 51 18.20 -5.90 -8.31
N TYR A 52 17.47 -6.79 -8.97
CA TYR A 52 16.45 -6.48 -9.97
C TYR A 52 15.16 -7.23 -9.65
N GLY A 53 14.01 -6.76 -10.11
CA GLY A 53 12.72 -7.40 -9.80
C GLY A 53 12.32 -7.29 -8.32
N VAL A 54 12.93 -6.36 -7.58
CA VAL A 54 12.65 -6.10 -6.16
C VAL A 54 11.20 -5.66 -5.96
N ILE A 55 10.56 -6.21 -4.93
CA ILE A 55 9.26 -5.75 -4.43
C ILE A 55 9.51 -4.79 -3.26
N ILE A 56 9.04 -3.56 -3.40
CA ILE A 56 9.16 -2.49 -2.41
C ILE A 56 7.82 -2.36 -1.71
N ALA A 57 7.72 -2.86 -0.48
CA ALA A 57 6.49 -2.83 0.31
C ALA A 57 6.35 -1.50 1.07
N MET A 58 5.20 -0.82 0.96
CA MET A 58 4.99 0.52 1.51
C MET A 58 3.58 0.74 2.07
N ASP A 59 3.42 1.62 3.08
CA ASP A 59 2.10 2.11 3.50
C ASP A 59 1.56 3.20 2.59
N ASN A 60 0.34 3.62 2.90
CA ASN A 60 -0.44 4.62 2.17
C ASN A 60 -0.22 6.04 2.73
N ALA A 61 0.94 6.36 3.31
CA ALA A 61 1.20 7.73 3.74
C ALA A 61 1.06 8.69 2.55
N LYS A 62 0.46 9.88 2.78
CA LYS A 62 0.10 10.80 1.69
C LYS A 62 1.29 11.21 0.81
N TYR A 63 2.48 11.36 1.41
CA TYR A 63 3.70 11.71 0.71
C TYR A 63 4.31 10.54 -0.10
N HIS A 64 3.91 9.30 0.15
CA HIS A 64 4.26 8.14 -0.70
C HIS A 64 3.39 8.08 -1.95
N GLN A 65 2.14 8.52 -1.87
CA GLN A 65 1.13 8.35 -2.92
C GLN A 65 1.01 9.55 -3.87
N GLY A 66 1.98 10.48 -3.84
CA GLY A 66 2.00 11.61 -4.75
C GLY A 66 1.98 11.15 -6.20
N LYS A 67 1.22 11.87 -7.02
CA LYS A 67 1.10 11.59 -8.46
C LYS A 67 2.16 12.38 -9.22
N PRO A 68 2.61 11.88 -10.38
CA PRO A 68 3.59 12.57 -11.21
C PRO A 68 3.23 14.03 -11.46
N PHE A 69 4.25 14.88 -11.61
CA PHE A 69 4.09 16.28 -11.93
C PHE A 69 3.15 16.49 -13.14
N GLY A 70 2.23 17.45 -13.02
CA GLY A 70 1.24 17.75 -14.05
C GLY A 70 -0.05 16.93 -13.96
N THR A 71 -0.13 15.94 -13.07
CA THR A 71 -1.40 15.24 -12.81
C THR A 71 -2.46 16.24 -12.32
N PRO A 72 -3.70 16.22 -12.87
CA PRO A 72 -4.73 17.14 -12.45
C PRO A 72 -5.05 17.06 -10.96
N THR A 73 -5.36 18.20 -10.35
CA THR A 73 -5.66 18.29 -8.91
C THR A 73 -6.98 19.01 -8.64
N GLY A 74 -7.57 18.76 -7.47
CA GLY A 74 -8.86 19.33 -7.08
C GLY A 74 -8.87 20.85 -6.90
N SER A 75 -7.71 21.50 -6.90
CA SER A 75 -7.57 22.96 -6.83
C SER A 75 -7.68 23.65 -8.20
N MET A 76 -7.68 22.88 -9.30
CA MET A 76 -7.79 23.43 -10.66
C MET A 76 -9.13 24.13 -10.90
N LYS A 77 -9.16 25.06 -11.86
CA LYS A 77 -10.41 25.70 -12.28
C LYS A 77 -11.23 24.71 -13.11
N LYS A 78 -12.56 24.92 -13.16
CA LYS A 78 -13.47 24.05 -13.93
C LYS A 78 -13.05 23.93 -15.40
N ALA A 79 -12.64 25.03 -16.03
CA ALA A 79 -12.19 25.03 -17.43
C ALA A 79 -10.98 24.11 -17.64
N ASP A 80 -9.99 24.18 -16.76
CA ASP A 80 -8.79 23.34 -16.81
C ASP A 80 -9.12 21.86 -16.53
N MET A 81 -10.09 21.60 -15.62
CA MET A 81 -10.58 20.24 -15.37
C MET A 81 -11.28 19.64 -16.60
N LEU A 82 -12.08 20.44 -17.34
CA LEU A 82 -12.72 19.97 -18.58
C LEU A 82 -11.69 19.69 -19.68
N ALA A 83 -10.66 20.53 -19.82
CA ALA A 83 -9.55 20.28 -20.74
C ALA A 83 -8.76 19.02 -20.35
N ALA A 84 -8.55 18.79 -19.05
CA ALA A 84 -7.97 17.54 -18.56
C ALA A 84 -8.89 16.34 -18.86
N CYS A 85 -10.20 16.42 -18.62
CA CYS A 85 -11.14 15.37 -18.98
C CYS A 85 -11.03 14.98 -20.46
N ALA A 86 -10.98 15.96 -21.37
CA ALA A 86 -10.78 15.71 -22.80
C ALA A 86 -9.43 15.01 -23.10
N THR A 87 -8.37 15.37 -22.37
CA THR A 87 -7.04 14.78 -22.52
C THR A 87 -6.98 13.33 -22.02
N TYR A 88 -7.65 13.04 -20.91
CA TYR A 88 -7.75 11.70 -20.32
C TYR A 88 -8.87 10.82 -20.92
N GLY A 89 -9.65 11.36 -21.86
CA GLY A 89 -10.79 10.65 -22.46
C GLY A 89 -11.96 10.40 -21.48
N VAL A 90 -12.14 11.28 -20.50
CA VAL A 90 -13.24 11.22 -19.53
C VAL A 90 -14.43 12.01 -20.05
N GLU A 91 -15.54 11.32 -20.34
CA GLU A 91 -16.77 11.97 -20.80
C GLU A 91 -17.51 12.65 -19.63
N VAL A 92 -17.69 13.96 -19.73
CA VAL A 92 -18.43 14.78 -18.76
C VAL A 92 -19.24 15.87 -19.47
N ASP A 93 -20.44 16.16 -18.99
CA ASP A 93 -21.24 17.29 -19.49
C ASP A 93 -20.58 18.61 -19.04
N GLU A 94 -20.27 19.50 -20.00
CA GLU A 94 -19.70 20.83 -19.75
C GLU A 94 -20.55 21.70 -18.81
N ARG A 95 -21.87 21.45 -18.73
CA ARG A 95 -22.78 22.14 -17.82
C ARG A 95 -22.68 21.66 -16.38
N SER A 96 -22.04 20.51 -16.15
CA SER A 96 -21.85 19.93 -14.80
C SER A 96 -21.16 20.88 -13.84
N THR A 97 -21.44 20.74 -12.55
CA THR A 97 -20.76 21.55 -11.54
C THR A 97 -19.29 21.14 -11.41
N ARG A 98 -18.42 22.05 -10.94
CA ARG A 98 -16.99 21.75 -10.75
C ARG A 98 -16.76 20.49 -9.87
N PRO A 99 -17.49 20.25 -8.77
CA PRO A 99 -17.33 19.02 -7.99
C PRO A 99 -17.66 17.74 -8.77
N VAL A 100 -18.67 17.77 -9.64
CA VAL A 100 -19.05 16.61 -10.47
C VAL A 100 -17.96 16.29 -11.50
N VAL A 101 -17.47 17.32 -12.20
CA VAL A 101 -16.35 17.16 -13.14
C VAL A 101 -15.11 16.62 -12.43
N TRP A 102 -14.78 17.18 -11.25
CA TRP A 102 -13.64 16.72 -10.46
C TRP A 102 -13.81 15.27 -9.99
N ALA A 103 -15.00 14.86 -9.55
CA ALA A 103 -15.23 13.49 -9.08
C ALA A 103 -15.00 12.46 -10.20
N ALA A 104 -15.53 12.71 -11.40
CA ALA A 104 -15.31 11.85 -12.57
C ALA A 104 -13.83 11.80 -12.98
N LEU A 105 -13.17 12.96 -13.03
CA LEU A 105 -11.74 13.03 -13.35
C LEU A 105 -10.87 12.33 -12.30
N LYS A 106 -11.19 12.52 -11.01
CA LYS A 106 -10.47 11.91 -9.89
C LYS A 106 -10.59 10.39 -9.92
N ASP A 107 -11.79 9.85 -10.16
CA ASP A 107 -12.00 8.40 -10.28
C ASP A 107 -11.13 7.81 -11.39
N HIS A 108 -11.10 8.46 -12.55
CA HIS A 108 -10.23 8.05 -13.66
C HIS A 108 -8.75 8.09 -13.23
N ILE A 109 -8.28 9.19 -12.64
CA ILE A 109 -6.89 9.35 -12.18
C ILE A 109 -6.51 8.29 -11.15
N ASP A 110 -7.35 8.03 -10.16
CA ASP A 110 -7.08 7.04 -9.11
C ASP A 110 -6.90 5.64 -9.70
N ARG A 111 -7.64 5.32 -10.78
CA ARG A 111 -7.59 4.02 -11.46
C ARG A 111 -6.45 3.87 -12.46
N THR A 112 -6.12 4.93 -13.20
CA THR A 112 -5.21 4.84 -14.37
C THR A 112 -3.83 5.42 -14.10
N VAL A 113 -3.73 6.44 -13.25
CA VAL A 113 -2.46 7.13 -12.99
C VAL A 113 -1.81 6.51 -11.78
N LYS A 114 -0.65 5.89 -11.99
CA LYS A 114 0.20 5.38 -10.91
C LYS A 114 0.80 6.53 -10.10
N SER A 115 1.15 6.27 -8.84
CA SER A 115 1.98 7.21 -8.07
C SER A 115 3.33 7.39 -8.74
N GLU A 116 4.00 8.50 -8.45
CA GLU A 116 5.32 8.82 -9.00
C GLU A 116 6.33 7.71 -8.68
N VAL A 117 6.33 7.20 -7.45
CA VAL A 117 7.22 6.12 -7.04
C VAL A 117 6.90 4.76 -7.68
N GLU A 118 5.62 4.47 -7.97
CA GLU A 118 5.25 3.29 -8.76
C GLU A 118 5.80 3.39 -10.19
N SER A 119 5.68 4.56 -10.84
CA SER A 119 6.24 4.80 -12.16
C SER A 119 7.76 4.64 -12.16
N MET A 120 8.45 5.27 -11.19
CA MET A 120 9.92 5.16 -11.05
C MET A 120 10.39 3.72 -10.83
N ALA A 121 9.66 2.95 -10.02
CA ALA A 121 9.96 1.53 -9.78
C ALA A 121 9.76 0.72 -11.06
N MET A 122 8.65 0.90 -11.75
CA MET A 122 8.32 0.15 -12.97
C MET A 122 9.35 0.42 -14.09
N GLU A 123 9.76 1.67 -14.27
CA GLU A 123 10.80 2.05 -15.25
C GLU A 123 12.14 1.34 -15.01
N ARG A 124 12.42 0.97 -13.76
CA ARG A 124 13.64 0.23 -13.35
C ARG A 124 13.41 -1.28 -13.17
N GLY A 125 12.23 -1.79 -13.55
CA GLY A 125 11.91 -3.21 -13.44
C GLY A 125 11.65 -3.69 -12.00
N HIS A 126 11.20 -2.80 -11.12
CA HIS A 126 10.79 -3.07 -9.75
C HIS A 126 9.27 -2.94 -9.59
N LEU A 127 8.74 -3.43 -8.47
CA LEU A 127 7.33 -3.33 -8.12
C LEU A 127 7.15 -2.63 -6.78
N VAL A 128 6.24 -1.67 -6.69
CA VAL A 128 5.75 -1.16 -5.40
C VAL A 128 4.50 -1.97 -5.00
N ALA A 129 4.52 -2.49 -3.78
CA ALA A 129 3.39 -3.21 -3.18
C ALA A 129 2.83 -2.40 -2.01
N TRP A 130 1.62 -1.89 -2.16
CA TRP A 130 0.95 -1.14 -1.09
C TRP A 130 0.34 -2.09 -0.07
N THR A 131 0.65 -1.90 1.21
CA THR A 131 -0.03 -2.64 2.27
C THR A 131 -1.46 -2.12 2.44
N PRO A 132 -2.42 -2.98 2.82
CA PRO A 132 -3.76 -2.53 3.18
C PRO A 132 -3.73 -1.41 4.26
N PRO A 133 -4.62 -0.41 4.18
CA PRO A 133 -4.72 0.63 5.20
C PRO A 133 -4.98 0.03 6.59
N TYR A 134 -4.36 0.60 7.63
CA TYR A 134 -4.50 0.17 9.03
C TYR A 134 -3.92 -1.22 9.38
N HIS A 135 -3.14 -1.82 8.48
CA HIS A 135 -2.43 -3.08 8.72
C HIS A 135 -0.93 -2.87 8.89
N SER A 136 -0.55 -2.16 9.96
CA SER A 136 0.86 -1.90 10.28
C SER A 136 1.65 -3.18 10.58
N ASP A 137 0.96 -4.27 10.92
CA ASP A 137 1.53 -5.58 11.14
C ASP A 137 1.98 -6.29 9.84
N LEU A 138 1.57 -5.75 8.69
CA LEU A 138 2.07 -6.12 7.36
C LEU A 138 3.26 -5.27 6.91
N GLN A 139 3.78 -4.39 7.77
CA GLN A 139 4.95 -3.57 7.49
C GLN A 139 6.15 -4.03 8.33
N PRO A 140 7.17 -4.70 7.74
CA PRO A 140 8.32 -5.21 8.48
C PRO A 140 9.08 -4.11 9.24
N ILE A 141 9.06 -2.88 8.72
CA ILE A 141 9.71 -1.72 9.33
C ILE A 141 9.19 -1.43 10.74
N GLU A 142 7.92 -1.70 11.04
CA GLU A 142 7.35 -1.45 12.37
C GLU A 142 8.01 -2.32 13.45
N MET A 143 8.36 -3.56 13.11
CA MET A 143 9.04 -4.46 14.04
C MET A 143 10.53 -4.12 14.17
N VAL A 144 11.19 -3.78 13.07
CA VAL A 144 12.57 -3.27 13.09
C VAL A 144 12.65 -2.00 13.95
N TRP A 145 11.69 -1.09 13.76
CA TRP A 145 11.62 0.16 14.49
C TRP A 145 11.31 -0.06 15.97
N SER A 146 10.48 -1.05 16.32
CA SER A 146 10.25 -1.46 17.70
C SER A 146 11.54 -1.93 18.39
N ASP A 147 12.36 -2.76 17.73
CA ASP A 147 13.67 -3.19 18.27
C ASP A 147 14.61 -2.00 18.51
N VAL A 148 14.76 -1.13 17.50
CA VAL A 148 15.62 0.06 17.57
C VAL A 148 15.17 1.00 18.68
N LYS A 149 13.88 1.36 18.73
CA LYS A 149 13.31 2.19 19.81
C LYS A 149 13.52 1.55 21.18
N GLY A 150 13.34 0.23 21.29
CA GLY A 150 13.58 -0.50 22.52
C GLY A 150 15.04 -0.39 22.99
N LYS A 151 16.01 -0.54 22.08
CA LYS A 151 17.45 -0.39 22.39
C LYS A 151 17.80 1.01 22.86
N VAL A 152 17.25 2.05 22.22
CA VAL A 152 17.47 3.45 22.62
C VAL A 152 16.78 3.74 23.96
N GLY A 153 15.52 3.33 24.11
CA GLY A 153 14.68 3.62 25.27
C GLY A 153 15.15 2.94 26.56
N ARG A 154 15.71 1.72 26.49
CA ARG A 154 16.28 1.04 27.68
C ARG A 154 17.47 1.76 28.31
N GLN A 155 18.11 2.68 27.58
CA GLN A 155 19.24 3.47 28.07
C GLN A 155 18.78 4.83 28.65
N TYR A 156 17.47 5.09 28.71
CA TYR A 156 16.93 6.35 29.19
C TYR A 156 17.29 6.62 30.65
N THR A 157 17.65 7.87 30.91
CA THR A 157 17.84 8.46 32.24
C THR A 157 17.20 9.85 32.26
N VAL A 158 16.94 10.41 33.46
CA VAL A 158 16.36 11.76 33.60
C VAL A 158 17.22 12.88 33.03
N THR A 159 18.50 12.61 32.76
CA THR A 159 19.45 13.56 32.15
C THR A 159 19.65 13.32 30.65
N THR A 160 18.92 12.39 30.04
CA THR A 160 19.06 12.07 28.61
C THR A 160 18.68 13.28 27.76
N SER A 161 19.63 13.73 26.94
CA SER A 161 19.48 14.80 25.97
C SER A 161 19.11 14.27 24.58
N PHE A 162 18.76 15.17 23.65
CA PHE A 162 18.57 14.80 22.24
C PHE A 162 19.86 14.31 21.58
N GLU A 163 21.01 14.81 21.99
CA GLU A 163 22.31 14.36 21.50
C GLU A 163 22.57 12.91 21.93
N ASP A 164 22.26 12.57 23.18
CA ASP A 164 22.32 11.18 23.66
C ASP A 164 21.40 10.27 22.85
N VAL A 165 20.17 10.71 22.56
CA VAL A 165 19.23 9.95 21.73
C VAL A 165 19.79 9.74 20.33
N ARG A 166 20.40 10.76 19.73
CA ARG A 166 21.01 10.64 18.39
C ARG A 166 22.13 9.60 18.37
N VAL A 167 23.09 9.70 19.31
CA VAL A 167 24.21 8.75 19.41
C VAL A 167 23.70 7.32 19.62
N ARG A 168 22.70 7.13 20.49
CA ARG A 168 22.11 5.81 20.74
C ARG A 168 21.35 5.27 19.52
N LEU A 169 20.69 6.14 18.76
CA LEU A 169 19.98 5.77 17.54
C LEU A 169 20.97 5.30 16.46
N ASP A 170 22.04 6.05 16.22
CA ASP A 170 23.10 5.68 15.28
C ASP A 170 23.72 4.33 15.69
N ALA A 171 24.03 4.14 16.97
CA ALA A 171 24.54 2.87 17.49
C ALA A 171 23.54 1.71 17.34
N ALA A 172 22.25 1.95 17.57
CA ALA A 172 21.21 0.93 17.46
C ALA A 172 21.02 0.43 16.02
N PHE A 173 21.11 1.32 15.02
CA PHE A 173 21.09 0.95 13.62
C PHE A 173 22.40 0.28 13.17
N ALA A 174 23.55 0.80 13.59
CA ALA A 174 24.86 0.21 13.26
C ALA A 174 25.03 -1.22 13.81
N THR A 175 24.34 -1.55 14.90
CA THR A 175 24.35 -2.88 15.53
C THR A 175 23.09 -3.70 15.24
N LEU A 176 22.24 -3.26 14.30
CA LEU A 176 21.04 -3.99 13.92
C LEU A 176 21.43 -5.28 13.19
N PRO A 177 21.16 -6.47 13.76
CA PRO A 177 21.60 -7.72 13.15
C PRO A 177 20.81 -8.03 11.87
N SER A 178 21.51 -8.58 10.88
CA SER A 178 20.91 -9.07 9.63
C SER A 178 19.74 -10.03 9.89
N LYS A 179 19.94 -10.93 10.86
CA LYS A 179 18.93 -11.86 11.40
C LYS A 179 17.65 -11.19 11.86
N THR A 180 17.75 -10.04 12.53
CA THR A 180 16.58 -9.31 13.01
C THR A 180 15.75 -8.83 11.84
N ILE A 181 16.38 -8.22 10.83
CA ILE A 181 15.70 -7.75 9.61
C ILE A 181 15.06 -8.92 8.86
N TYR A 182 15.83 -10.00 8.64
CA TYR A 182 15.36 -11.22 7.98
C TYR A 182 14.12 -11.81 8.66
N ASN A 183 14.16 -11.95 9.99
CA ASN A 183 13.03 -12.46 10.76
C ASN A 183 11.82 -11.53 10.70
N CYS A 184 12.03 -10.21 10.63
CA CYS A 184 10.95 -9.25 10.48
C CYS A 184 10.24 -9.40 9.14
N ILE A 185 10.99 -9.47 8.05
CA ILE A 185 10.46 -9.72 6.71
C ILE A 185 9.71 -11.05 6.69
N GLY A 186 10.32 -12.13 7.19
CA GLY A 186 9.70 -13.45 7.20
C GLY A 186 8.43 -13.53 8.05
N HIS A 187 8.30 -12.73 9.12
CA HIS A 187 7.05 -12.63 9.88
C HIS A 187 5.92 -12.06 9.02
N THR A 188 6.17 -10.95 8.34
CA THR A 188 5.20 -10.34 7.43
C THR A 188 4.85 -11.25 6.26
N GLU A 189 5.83 -11.92 5.64
CA GLU A 189 5.56 -12.88 4.56
C GLU A 189 4.61 -13.99 4.99
N ARG A 190 4.82 -14.57 6.18
CA ARG A 190 3.91 -15.59 6.73
C ARG A 190 2.50 -15.06 6.97
N LYS A 191 2.38 -13.81 7.43
CA LYS A 191 1.06 -13.17 7.59
C LYS A 191 0.35 -12.98 6.26
N VAL A 192 1.06 -12.44 5.26
CA VAL A 192 0.51 -12.26 3.91
C VAL A 192 0.07 -13.61 3.33
N ALA A 193 0.89 -14.66 3.45
CA ALA A 193 0.55 -15.99 2.97
C ALA A 193 -0.69 -16.58 3.69
N ALA A 194 -0.78 -16.42 5.02
CA ALA A 194 -1.94 -16.87 5.78
C ALA A 194 -3.22 -16.12 5.38
N MET A 195 -3.13 -14.81 5.11
CA MET A 195 -4.26 -14.02 4.62
C MET A 195 -4.68 -14.43 3.20
N SER A 196 -3.73 -14.68 2.30
CA SER A 196 -4.03 -15.17 0.94
C SER A 196 -4.79 -16.49 1.00
N LEU A 197 -4.28 -17.44 1.78
CA LEU A 197 -4.92 -18.74 1.97
C LEU A 197 -6.34 -18.59 2.54
N TYR A 198 -6.52 -17.70 3.52
CA TYR A 198 -7.85 -17.44 4.08
C TYR A 198 -8.84 -16.91 3.03
N LEU A 199 -8.40 -15.98 2.17
CA LEU A 199 -9.25 -15.45 1.09
C LEU A 199 -9.59 -16.53 0.07
N GLU A 200 -8.62 -17.33 -0.34
CA GLU A 200 -8.84 -18.47 -1.26
C GLU A 200 -9.88 -19.46 -0.70
N THR A 201 -9.80 -19.78 0.60
CA THR A 201 -10.79 -20.67 1.24
C THR A 201 -12.19 -20.07 1.34
N LEU A 202 -12.31 -18.75 1.45
CA LEU A 202 -13.62 -18.08 1.45
C LEU A 202 -14.24 -18.10 0.05
N ASP A 203 -13.44 -17.82 -0.98
CA ASP A 203 -13.89 -17.85 -2.37
C ASP A 203 -14.36 -19.25 -2.80
N GLU A 204 -13.66 -20.30 -2.34
CA GLU A 204 -14.06 -21.70 -2.55
C GLU A 204 -15.40 -22.01 -1.86
N ALA A 205 -15.57 -21.60 -0.60
CA ALA A 205 -16.80 -21.83 0.16
C ALA A 205 -18.02 -21.11 -0.46
N ASP A 206 -17.87 -19.86 -0.91
CA ASP A 206 -18.93 -19.13 -1.59
C ASP A 206 -19.28 -19.76 -2.96
N GLY A 207 -18.27 -20.31 -3.66
CA GLY A 207 -18.48 -21.08 -4.89
C GLY A 207 -19.30 -22.35 -4.70
N GLU A 208 -19.09 -23.07 -3.58
CA GLU A 208 -19.85 -24.27 -3.22
C GLU A 208 -21.30 -23.96 -2.80
N LEU A 209 -21.54 -22.85 -2.11
CA LEU A 209 -22.89 -22.40 -1.74
C LEU A 209 -23.71 -21.94 -2.96
N GLY A 210 -23.06 -21.43 -4.01
CA GLY A 210 -23.71 -21.07 -5.28
C GLY A 210 -24.19 -22.27 -6.11
N GLN A 211 -23.61 -23.45 -5.93
CA GLN A 211 -24.00 -24.68 -6.63
C GLN A 211 -25.15 -25.43 -5.95
N CYS A 212 -25.40 -25.22 -4.66
CA CYS A 212 -26.53 -25.85 -3.95
C CYS A 212 -27.90 -25.21 -4.22
N SER A 213 -27.98 -24.08 -4.94
CA SER A 213 -29.23 -23.34 -5.16
C SER A 213 -29.87 -23.54 -6.55
N SER A 214 -29.32 -24.41 -7.39
CA SER A 214 -29.79 -24.61 -8.77
C SER A 214 -30.07 -26.08 -9.04
N ASP A 215 -31.01 -26.69 -8.30
CA ASP A 215 -31.68 -27.94 -8.68
C ASP A 215 -32.96 -28.12 -7.83
N ASP A 216 -34.00 -27.31 -8.06
CA ASP A 216 -35.39 -27.72 -7.81
C ASP A 216 -36.38 -26.87 -8.63
N GLU A 217 -36.41 -27.10 -9.94
CA GLU A 217 -37.52 -26.69 -10.82
C GLU A 217 -37.84 -27.90 -11.70
N GLY A 218 -38.79 -28.74 -11.28
CA GLY A 218 -39.20 -29.88 -12.12
C GLY A 218 -40.24 -30.84 -11.55
N SER A 219 -41.51 -30.55 -11.86
CA SER A 219 -42.66 -31.47 -11.94
C SER A 219 -43.50 -31.70 -10.67
N VAL A 220 -44.62 -30.96 -10.59
CA VAL A 220 -45.87 -31.53 -10.06
C VAL A 220 -46.86 -31.64 -11.21
N ASP A 221 -47.11 -32.88 -11.59
CA ASP A 221 -47.90 -33.30 -12.74
C ASP A 221 -49.38 -32.95 -12.58
N ASN A 222 -49.93 -32.35 -13.63
CA ASN A 222 -51.36 -32.15 -13.81
C ASN A 222 -51.97 -33.46 -14.36
N ALA A 223 -52.60 -34.25 -13.48
CA ALA A 223 -53.40 -35.40 -13.88
C ALA A 223 -54.85 -35.20 -13.46
N SER A 224 -55.64 -34.72 -14.42
CA SER A 224 -57.10 -34.76 -14.42
C SER A 224 -57.57 -36.15 -14.84
N GLU A 225 -58.22 -36.89 -13.94
CA GLU A 225 -59.14 -37.96 -14.33
C GLU A 225 -60.43 -37.85 -13.52
N ALA A 226 -61.49 -37.41 -14.20
CA ALA A 226 -62.87 -37.56 -13.78
C ALA A 226 -63.40 -38.82 -14.48
N SER A 227 -63.68 -39.86 -13.71
CA SER A 227 -64.44 -41.03 -14.16
C SER A 227 -65.91 -40.84 -13.80
N SER A 228 -66.77 -40.82 -14.81
CA SER A 228 -68.20 -41.09 -14.68
C SER A 228 -68.43 -42.60 -14.54
N ASP A 229 -69.38 -43.01 -13.70
CA ASP A 229 -70.61 -43.71 -14.14
C ASP A 229 -71.43 -44.25 -12.97
N ASP A 230 -72.74 -44.28 -13.23
CA ASP A 230 -73.89 -44.65 -12.41
C ASP A 230 -73.94 -46.13 -11.97
N ASP A 231 -74.66 -46.40 -10.88
CA ASP A 231 -75.83 -47.33 -10.79
C ASP A 231 -76.01 -47.95 -9.38
N GLU A 232 -77.02 -47.46 -8.63
CA GLU A 232 -78.19 -48.19 -8.05
C GLU A 232 -78.99 -47.31 -7.07
#